data_AF-A0A497H6X9-F1
#
_entry.id   AF-A0A497H6X9-F1
#
_cell.length_a   1.000
_cell.length_b   1.000
_cell.length_c   1.000
_cell.angle_alpha   90.00
_cell.angle_beta   90.00
_cell.angle_gamma   90.00
#
_symmetry.space_group_name_H-M   'P 1'
#
loop_
_entity.id
_entity.type
_entity.pdbx_description
1 polymer ?
#
loop_
_entity_poly.entity_id
_entity_poly.type
_entity_poly.pdbx_seq_one_letter_code
_entity_poly.pdbx_strand_id
1 'polypeptide(L)'
;MREENRYLTGKSIVNRQGIRTELCFLPLLIFLPFAVSIILLWSWYYRGFSMGCSDYDGELMLALIILIGNIVFDIPFVKSLVRSIHRK
;
A
#
# COMPACT_ATOMS: atom_id res chain seq x y z
N MET A 1 -31.64 -30.17 -2.62
CA MET A 1 -30.90 -29.70 -3.82
C MET A 1 -31.08 -28.21 -4.16
N ARG A 2 -32.22 -27.54 -3.86
CA ARG A 2 -32.43 -26.12 -4.22
C ARG A 2 -31.77 -25.10 -3.29
N GLU A 3 -31.49 -25.48 -2.05
CA GLU A 3 -30.90 -24.59 -1.04
C GLU A 3 -29.36 -24.54 -1.16
N GLU A 4 -28.71 -25.67 -1.39
CA GLU A 4 -27.26 -25.78 -1.59
C GLU A 4 -26.74 -24.89 -2.74
N ASN A 5 -27.50 -24.82 -3.84
CA ASN A 5 -27.18 -23.95 -4.97
C ASN A 5 -27.20 -22.45 -4.60
N ARG A 6 -28.09 -22.01 -3.69
CA ARG A 6 -28.17 -20.60 -3.24
C ARG A 6 -27.01 -20.22 -2.33
N TYR A 7 -26.54 -21.14 -1.48
CA TYR A 7 -25.33 -20.92 -0.68
C TYR A 7 -24.07 -20.79 -1.54
N LEU A 8 -23.96 -21.61 -2.60
CA LEU A 8 -22.84 -21.53 -3.55
C LEU A 8 -22.85 -20.24 -4.38
N THR A 9 -24.03 -19.75 -4.78
CA THR A 9 -24.14 -18.46 -5.50
C THR A 9 -23.88 -17.26 -4.58
N GLY A 10 -24.42 -17.25 -3.35
CA GLY A 10 -24.16 -16.16 -2.40
C GLY A 10 -22.69 -16.06 -2.02
N LYS A 11 -22.03 -17.20 -1.75
CA LYS A 11 -20.60 -17.24 -1.41
C LYS A 11 -19.70 -16.79 -2.57
N SER A 12 -20.06 -17.10 -3.82
CA SER A 12 -19.27 -16.67 -4.99
C SER A 12 -19.41 -15.18 -5.28
N ILE A 13 -20.59 -14.59 -5.07
CA ILE A 13 -20.84 -13.15 -5.27
C ILE A 13 -20.11 -12.31 -4.21
N VAL A 14 -20.20 -12.70 -2.93
CA VAL A 14 -19.49 -12.02 -1.83
C VAL A 14 -17.98 -12.06 -2.03
N ASN A 15 -17.45 -13.22 -2.46
CA ASN A 15 -16.01 -13.36 -2.75
C ASN A 15 -15.58 -12.49 -3.95
N ARG A 16 -16.43 -12.36 -4.98
CA ARG A 16 -16.15 -11.49 -6.14
C ARG A 16 -16.21 -10.00 -5.79
N GLN A 17 -17.08 -9.61 -4.85
CA GLN A 17 -17.19 -8.23 -4.37
C GLN A 17 -15.99 -7.86 -3.48
N GLY A 18 -15.58 -8.72 -2.54
CA GLY A 18 -14.42 -8.49 -1.67
C GLY A 18 -13.11 -8.25 -2.44
N ILE A 19 -12.87 -9.05 -3.49
CA ILE A 19 -11.68 -8.92 -4.35
C ILE A 19 -11.66 -7.56 -5.08
N ARG A 20 -12.82 -6.99 -5.44
CA ARG A 20 -12.90 -5.68 -6.11
C ARG A 20 -12.58 -4.52 -5.16
N THR A 21 -13.05 -4.61 -3.91
CA THR A 21 -12.73 -3.61 -2.90
C THR A 21 -11.24 -3.63 -2.56
N GLU A 22 -10.65 -4.80 -2.36
CA GLU A 22 -9.20 -4.95 -2.13
C GLU A 22 -8.37 -4.33 -3.27
N LEU A 23 -8.79 -4.50 -4.51
CA LEU A 23 -8.11 -3.91 -5.67
C LEU A 23 -8.16 -2.38 -5.70
N CYS A 24 -9.25 -1.79 -5.19
CA CYS A 24 -9.43 -0.33 -5.20
C CYS A 24 -8.59 0.35 -4.12
N PHE A 25 -8.34 -0.32 -2.99
CA PHE A 25 -7.47 0.18 -1.91
C PHE A 25 -5.98 -0.07 -2.16
N LEU A 26 -5.64 -1.00 -3.04
CA LEU A 26 -4.27 -1.36 -3.42
C LEU A 26 -3.40 -0.17 -3.89
N PRO A 27 -3.85 0.70 -4.83
CA PRO A 27 -3.06 1.87 -5.22
C PRO A 27 -2.89 2.88 -4.08
N LEU A 28 -3.89 3.01 -3.19
CA LEU A 28 -3.80 3.88 -2.02
C LEU A 28 -2.73 3.36 -1.04
N LEU A 29 -2.66 2.05 -0.84
CA LEU A 29 -1.69 1.41 0.05
C LEU A 29 -0.24 1.65 -0.38
N ILE A 30 0.05 1.71 -1.68
CA ILE A 30 1.39 2.00 -2.20
C ILE A 30 1.66 3.51 -2.20
N PHE A 31 0.68 4.30 -2.65
CA PHE A 31 0.87 5.72 -2.92
C PHE A 31 0.98 6.52 -1.62
N LEU A 32 0.21 6.17 -0.60
CA LEU A 32 0.20 6.86 0.68
C LEU A 32 1.57 6.86 1.37
N PRO A 33 2.25 5.71 1.61
CA PRO A 33 3.59 5.69 2.19
C PRO A 33 4.61 6.42 1.32
N PHE A 34 4.49 6.37 -0.01
CA PHE A 34 5.32 7.20 -0.90
C PHE A 34 5.11 8.70 -0.64
N ALA A 35 3.87 9.17 -0.61
CA ALA A 35 3.54 10.57 -0.35
C ALA A 35 4.06 11.03 1.02
N VAL A 36 3.86 10.22 2.07
CA VAL A 36 4.37 10.51 3.42
C VAL A 36 5.89 10.58 3.44
N SER A 37 6.59 9.64 2.79
CA SER A 37 8.05 9.63 2.72
C SER A 37 8.60 10.87 2.01
N ILE A 38 7.93 11.35 0.94
CA ILE A 38 8.32 12.56 0.21
C ILE A 38 8.15 13.81 1.09
N ILE A 39 7.06 13.90 1.85
CA ILE A 39 6.81 15.02 2.77
C ILE A 39 7.89 15.10 3.84
N LEU A 40 8.25 13.96 4.45
CA LEU A 40 9.29 13.89 5.48
C LEU A 40 10.68 14.22 4.90
N LEU A 41 11.02 13.69 3.72
CA LEU A 41 12.26 14.03 3.03
C LEU A 41 12.34 15.53 2.70
N TRP A 42 11.23 16.12 2.26
CA TRP A 42 11.17 17.55 1.96
C TRP A 42 11.38 18.39 3.23
N SER A 43 10.72 18.03 4.32
CA SER A 43 10.86 18.72 5.60
C SER A 43 12.30 18.63 6.13
N TRP A 44 12.90 17.43 6.08
CA TRP A 44 14.33 17.26 6.41
C TRP A 44 15.25 18.07 5.48
N TYR A 45 15.01 18.10 4.17
CA TYR A 45 15.87 18.84 3.24
C TYR A 45 15.81 20.36 3.48
N TYR A 46 14.62 20.92 3.68
CA TYR A 46 14.46 22.35 3.91
C TYR A 46 14.87 22.80 5.31
N ARG A 47 14.62 21.99 6.34
CA ARG A 47 14.81 22.40 7.74
C ARG A 47 16.04 21.73 8.37
N GLY A 48 16.24 20.46 8.13
CA GLY A 48 17.43 19.72 8.57
C GLY A 48 18.68 20.14 7.80
N PHE A 49 18.71 19.87 6.50
CA PHE A 49 19.90 20.12 5.69
C PHE A 49 20.16 21.61 5.45
N SER A 50 19.13 22.38 5.04
CA SER A 50 19.35 23.79 4.65
C SER A 50 19.52 24.74 5.83
N MET A 51 18.95 24.45 7.02
CA MET A 51 19.11 25.28 8.23
C MET A 51 20.09 24.67 9.25
N GLY A 52 20.59 23.45 9.01
CA GLY A 52 21.54 22.77 9.89
C GLY A 52 20.94 22.24 11.20
N CYS A 53 19.62 22.05 11.26
CA CYS A 53 18.92 21.61 12.47
C CYS A 53 18.87 20.07 12.57
N SER A 54 19.64 19.47 13.48
CA SER A 54 19.67 18.01 13.69
C SER A 54 18.34 17.41 14.18
N ASP A 55 17.42 18.23 14.69
CA ASP A 55 16.10 17.77 15.15
C ASP A 55 15.29 17.07 14.05
N TYR A 56 15.62 17.34 12.78
CA TYR A 56 14.94 16.77 11.63
C TYR A 56 15.55 15.44 11.17
N ASP A 57 16.67 14.97 11.73
CA ASP A 57 17.30 13.71 11.33
C ASP A 57 16.38 12.49 11.59
N GLY A 58 15.50 12.61 12.59
CA GLY A 58 14.43 11.64 12.83
C GLY A 58 13.45 11.55 11.65
N GLU A 59 13.14 12.66 10.99
CA GLU A 59 12.26 12.68 9.81
C GLU A 59 12.93 12.00 8.61
N LEU A 60 14.23 12.20 8.42
CA LEU A 60 15.01 11.47 7.41
C LEU A 60 14.96 9.96 7.68
N MET A 61 15.23 9.55 8.91
CA MET A 61 15.25 8.14 9.28
C MET A 61 13.88 7.49 9.06
N LEU A 62 12.80 8.15 9.51
CA LEU A 62 11.43 7.71 9.27
C LEU A 62 11.11 7.62 7.77
N ALA A 63 11.48 8.63 6.99
CA ALA A 63 11.24 8.62 5.56
C ALA A 63 11.91 7.45 4.86
N LEU A 64 13.17 7.14 5.22
CA LEU A 64 13.91 6.01 4.67
C LEU A 64 13.28 4.67 5.05
N ILE A 65 12.86 4.49 6.30
CA ILE A 65 12.19 3.26 6.76
C ILE A 65 10.89 3.04 5.97
N ILE A 66 10.08 4.09 5.82
CA ILE A 66 8.81 4.03 5.08
C ILE A 66 9.08 3.71 3.60
N LEU A 67 10.06 4.37 2.97
CA LEU A 67 10.39 4.18 1.57
C LEU A 67 10.90 2.76 1.30
N ILE A 68 11.82 2.27 2.13
CA ILE A 68 12.39 0.92 2.00
C ILE A 68 11.31 -0.13 2.26
N GLY A 69 10.49 0.04 3.31
CA GLY A 69 9.38 -0.87 3.60
C GLY A 69 8.41 -0.98 2.43
N ASN A 70 8.02 0.16 1.85
CA ASN A 70 7.11 0.21 0.70
C ASN A 70 7.72 -0.48 -0.55
N ILE A 71 9.02 -0.30 -0.79
CA ILE A 71 9.72 -0.95 -1.90
C ILE A 71 9.85 -2.47 -1.69
N VAL A 72 10.21 -2.90 -0.48
CA VAL A 72 10.49 -4.30 -0.15
C VAL A 72 9.22 -5.14 -0.03
N PHE A 73 8.13 -4.57 0.52
CA PHE A 73 6.92 -5.32 0.81
C PHE A 73 5.77 -5.01 -0.14
N ASP A 74 5.46 -3.73 -0.37
CA ASP A 74 4.25 -3.36 -1.12
C ASP A 74 4.39 -3.62 -2.63
N ILE A 75 5.54 -3.31 -3.24
CA ILE A 75 5.78 -3.59 -4.67
C ILE A 75 5.61 -5.09 -5.02
N PRO A 76 6.26 -6.05 -4.34
CA PRO A 76 6.06 -7.47 -4.64
C PRO A 76 4.65 -7.97 -4.29
N PHE A 77 4.01 -7.41 -3.25
CA PHE A 77 2.63 -7.73 -2.90
C PHE A 77 1.67 -7.38 -4.05
N VAL A 78 1.78 -6.18 -4.61
CA VAL A 78 0.97 -5.72 -5.76
C VAL A 78 1.19 -6.61 -6.97
N LYS A 79 2.46 -6.93 -7.26
CA LYS A 79 2.83 -7.81 -8.38
C LYS A 79 2.21 -9.21 -8.23
N SER A 80 2.16 -9.72 -7.01
CA SER A 80 1.51 -11.01 -6.69
C SER A 80 -0.01 -10.94 -6.89
N LEU A 81 -0.65 -9.88 -6.40
CA LEU A 81 -2.11 -9.68 -6.51
C LEU A 81 -2.56 -9.54 -7.95
N VAL A 82 -1.91 -8.68 -8.74
CA VAL A 82 -2.21 -8.51 -10.18
C VAL A 82 -2.05 -9.84 -10.92
N ARG A 83 -0.99 -10.61 -10.62
CA ARG A 83 -0.77 -11.94 -11.21
C ARG A 83 -1.86 -12.94 -10.82
N SER A 84 -2.31 -12.92 -9.57
CA SER A 84 -3.38 -13.82 -9.08
C SER A 84 -4.73 -13.54 -9.74
N ILE A 85 -4.99 -12.28 -10.10
CA ILE A 85 -6.23 -11.88 -10.76
C ILE A 85 -6.22 -12.26 -12.24
N HIS A 86 -5.07 -12.15 -12.92
CA HIS A 86 -4.95 -12.47 -14.34
C HIS A 86 -4.97 -13.99 -14.65
N ARG A 87 -4.77 -14.86 -13.65
CA ARG A 87 -4.82 -16.33 -13.81
C ARG A 87 -6.20 -16.95 -13.56
N LYS A 88 -7.24 -16.16 -13.30
CA LYS A 88 -8.64 -16.61 -13.22
C LYS A 88 -9.37 -16.26 -14.50
#